data_AF-A0A382PVG3-F1
#
_entry.id   AF-A0A382PVG3-F1
#
_cell.length_a   1.000
_cell.length_b   1.000
_cell.length_c   1.000
_cell.angle_alpha   90.00
_cell.angle_beta   90.00
_cell.angle_gamma   90.00
#
_symmetry.space_group_name_H-M   'P 1'
#
loop_
_entity.id
_entity.type
_entity.pdbx_description
1 polymer ?
#
loop_
_entity_poly.entity_id
_entity_poly.type
_entity_poly.pdbx_seq_one_letter_code
_entity_poly.pdbx_strand_id
1 'polypeptide(L)'
;YYQSGYATGWFELRGKRYELSGRDWAGSRDHSWGLYAQRAPLHPDPQWLTPREAPAIRQGMRWASWWTTESDSGFYSVHESETGEQLQMNDVFGTPLEGGVDIDASGEHLNFVKAEHEMEFIEGTRILKQGVWRLTDEAGGLWVQTYVPTSSWHPLTIGYGAGSFKDGGSMFTYHGVEGLVQEWDDFDFSTQPYDHTMYNGDVMKGVHSPEYLAEVTTVGPDGIELVGSAHIELFIHAKYDPYGFED
;
A
#
# COMPACT_ATOMS: atom_id res chain seq x y z
N TYR A 1 8.23 9.66 -9.61
CA TYR A 1 8.01 9.53 -8.15
C TYR A 1 8.21 8.08 -7.75
N TYR A 2 7.72 7.15 -8.57
CA TYR A 2 8.08 5.74 -8.53
C TYR A 2 8.83 5.33 -9.81
N GLN A 3 9.44 4.14 -9.78
CA GLN A 3 9.89 3.36 -10.94
C GLN A 3 9.49 1.91 -10.67
N SER A 4 8.91 1.23 -11.66
CA SER A 4 8.59 -0.20 -11.56
C SER A 4 9.34 -0.98 -12.64
N GLY A 5 9.53 -2.28 -12.44
CA GLY A 5 10.23 -3.13 -13.39
C GLY A 5 10.69 -4.45 -12.77
N TYR A 6 11.73 -5.05 -13.36
CA TYR A 6 12.23 -6.35 -12.93
C TYR A 6 13.47 -6.21 -12.05
N ALA A 7 13.55 -7.04 -11.01
CA ALA A 7 14.68 -7.09 -10.10
C ALA A 7 15.63 -8.24 -10.47
N THR A 8 16.93 -7.95 -10.51
CA THR A 8 17.98 -8.98 -10.66
C THR A 8 19.01 -8.85 -9.55
N GLY A 9 19.66 -9.96 -9.19
CA GLY A 9 20.62 -10.01 -8.09
C GLY A 9 20.41 -11.24 -7.24
N TRP A 10 20.57 -11.10 -5.93
CA TRP A 10 20.38 -12.19 -4.98
C TRP A 10 20.11 -11.65 -3.58
N PHE A 11 19.45 -12.46 -2.75
CA PHE A 11 19.39 -12.25 -1.31
C PHE A 11 19.62 -13.55 -0.56
N GLU A 12 20.02 -13.47 0.71
CA GLU A 12 20.15 -14.62 1.59
C GLU A 12 19.17 -14.49 2.75
N LEU A 13 18.36 -15.52 2.97
CA LEU A 13 17.41 -15.58 4.08
C LEU A 13 17.54 -16.93 4.77
N ARG A 14 17.78 -16.91 6.09
CA ARG A 14 17.96 -18.12 6.92
C ARG A 14 19.04 -19.08 6.37
N GLY A 15 20.16 -18.53 5.87
CA GLY A 15 21.28 -19.28 5.30
C GLY A 15 21.02 -19.88 3.92
N LYS A 16 19.85 -19.63 3.32
CA LYS A 16 19.53 -20.01 1.93
C LYS A 16 19.64 -18.79 1.04
N ARG A 17 20.45 -18.92 -0.01
CA ARG A 17 20.59 -17.92 -1.07
C ARG A 17 19.48 -18.10 -2.10
N TYR A 18 18.88 -16.99 -2.51
CA TYR A 18 17.87 -16.87 -3.53
C TYR A 18 18.44 -16.00 -4.64
N GLU A 19 18.54 -16.56 -5.85
CA GLU A 19 18.90 -15.79 -7.03
C GLU A 19 17.64 -15.10 -7.57
N LEU A 20 17.75 -13.80 -7.79
CA LEU A 20 16.74 -12.96 -8.43
C LEU A 20 17.13 -12.91 -9.91
N SER A 21 16.46 -13.69 -10.76
CA SER A 21 16.80 -13.77 -12.17
C SER A 21 15.58 -13.59 -13.06
N GLY A 22 15.72 -12.76 -14.10
CA GLY A 22 14.71 -12.62 -15.15
C GLY A 22 13.45 -11.88 -14.70
N ARG A 23 12.30 -12.33 -15.20
CA ARG A 23 10.97 -11.73 -14.93
C ARG A 23 10.23 -12.41 -13.77
N ASP A 24 10.88 -13.33 -13.05
CA ASP A 24 10.30 -14.01 -11.88
C ASP A 24 10.22 -13.09 -10.65
N TRP A 25 10.87 -11.92 -10.71
CA TRP A 25 10.96 -10.95 -9.62
C TRP A 25 10.62 -9.55 -10.10
N ALA A 26 9.61 -8.97 -9.48
CA ALA A 26 9.28 -7.56 -9.60
C ALA A 26 10.14 -6.72 -8.65
N GLY A 27 10.44 -5.50 -9.07
CA GLY A 27 11.05 -4.48 -8.24
C GLY A 27 10.34 -3.15 -8.44
N SER A 28 10.15 -2.41 -7.36
CA SER A 28 9.76 -1.02 -7.43
C SER A 28 10.74 -0.16 -6.64
N ARG A 29 10.89 1.08 -7.07
CA ARG A 29 11.62 2.13 -6.37
C ARG A 29 10.68 3.30 -6.19
N ASP A 30 10.25 3.50 -4.96
CA ASP A 30 9.52 4.70 -4.55
C ASP A 30 10.49 5.74 -3.96
N HIS A 31 10.11 7.02 -4.03
CA HIS A 31 10.81 8.11 -3.36
C HIS A 31 9.82 8.99 -2.59
N SER A 32 9.62 8.67 -1.32
CA SER A 32 8.86 9.46 -0.38
C SER A 32 9.74 10.38 0.48
N TRP A 33 9.19 11.53 0.85
CA TRP A 33 9.75 12.40 1.88
C TRP A 33 8.58 13.04 2.63
N GLY A 34 8.73 13.25 3.94
CA GLY A 34 7.68 13.83 4.76
C GLY A 34 8.24 14.37 6.07
N LEU A 35 7.65 15.47 6.56
CA LEU A 35 7.96 16.02 7.87
C LEU A 35 7.05 15.37 8.92
N TYR A 36 7.49 14.26 9.49
CA TYR A 36 6.72 13.49 10.49
C TYR A 36 6.79 14.08 11.92
N ALA A 37 7.04 15.39 12.05
CA ALA A 37 7.24 16.09 13.32
C ALA A 37 6.01 16.07 14.26
N GLN A 38 4.84 15.62 13.79
CA GLN A 38 3.63 15.50 14.59
C GLN A 38 3.40 14.10 15.19
N ARG A 39 4.34 13.14 15.03
CA ARG A 39 4.23 11.79 15.61
C ARG A 39 5.07 11.65 16.87
N ALA A 40 4.59 10.89 17.84
CA ALA A 40 5.32 10.63 19.09
C ALA A 40 6.69 9.96 18.80
N PRO A 41 7.73 10.19 19.62
CA PRO A 41 7.75 11.03 20.83
C PRO A 41 8.00 12.52 20.54
N LEU A 42 8.26 12.90 19.29
CA LEU A 42 8.66 14.26 18.91
C LEU A 42 7.47 15.21 18.68
N HIS A 43 6.24 14.69 18.73
CA HIS A 43 5.07 15.53 18.54
C HIS A 43 5.01 16.66 19.57
N PRO A 44 4.82 17.92 19.14
CA PRO A 44 4.58 19.02 20.05
C PRO A 44 3.28 18.77 20.82
N ASP A 45 3.28 19.13 22.11
CA ASP A 45 2.08 19.02 22.94
C ASP A 45 0.94 19.80 22.26
N PRO A 46 -0.24 19.17 22.03
CA PRO A 46 -1.37 19.78 21.35
C PRO A 46 -1.80 21.13 21.91
N GLN A 47 -1.53 21.41 23.19
CA GLN A 47 -1.83 22.71 23.81
C GLN A 47 -1.07 23.88 23.18
N TRP A 48 0.08 23.63 22.55
CA TRP A 48 0.91 24.63 21.88
C TRP A 48 0.65 24.74 20.38
N LEU A 49 -0.19 23.86 19.85
CA LEU A 49 -0.55 23.84 18.43
C LEU A 49 -1.86 24.60 18.23
N THR A 50 -1.98 25.25 17.08
CA THR A 50 -3.30 25.66 16.59
C THR A 50 -4.20 24.43 16.55
N PRO A 51 -5.48 24.54 16.98
CA PRO A 51 -6.43 23.44 16.86
C PRO A 51 -6.37 22.87 15.44
N ARG A 52 -6.26 21.55 15.32
CA ARG A 52 -6.34 20.91 14.01
C ARG A 52 -7.65 21.35 13.37
N GLU A 53 -7.55 21.93 12.18
CA GLU A 53 -8.74 22.09 11.36
C GLU A 53 -9.31 20.68 11.16
N ALA A 54 -10.61 20.51 11.42
CA ALA A 54 -11.26 19.28 11.02
C ALA A 54 -11.04 19.15 9.51
N PRO A 55 -10.49 18.01 9.02
CA PRO A 55 -10.31 17.86 7.58
C PRO A 55 -11.67 18.05 6.94
N ALA A 56 -11.73 18.92 5.93
CA ALA A 56 -12.99 19.25 5.26
C ALA A 56 -13.67 17.98 4.70
N ILE A 57 -12.87 16.98 4.36
CA ILE A 57 -13.26 15.66 3.85
C ILE A 57 -12.38 14.62 4.54
N ARG A 58 -12.99 13.59 5.15
CA ARG A 58 -12.28 12.46 5.74
C ARG A 58 -11.99 11.41 4.69
N GLN A 59 -10.79 10.83 4.75
CA GLN A 59 -10.42 9.68 3.92
C GLN A 59 -11.13 8.41 4.41
N GLY A 60 -11.82 7.73 3.51
CA GLY A 60 -12.44 6.42 3.76
C GLY A 60 -11.60 5.26 3.25
N MET A 61 -10.96 5.43 2.08
CA MET A 61 -10.16 4.40 1.44
C MET A 61 -8.87 4.97 0.86
N ARG A 62 -7.77 4.21 1.03
CA ARG A 62 -6.52 4.36 0.29
C ARG A 62 -6.15 3.07 -0.40
N TRP A 63 -5.94 3.16 -1.70
CA TRP A 63 -5.38 2.12 -2.53
C TRP A 63 -4.01 2.59 -3.04
N ALA A 64 -3.02 1.70 -3.03
CA ALA A 64 -1.85 1.82 -3.87
C ALA A 64 -1.51 0.46 -4.46
N SER A 65 -1.12 0.41 -5.72
CA SER A 65 -0.67 -0.82 -6.37
C SER A 65 0.64 -0.59 -7.07
N TRP A 66 1.61 -1.48 -6.85
CA TRP A 66 2.78 -1.67 -7.70
C TRP A 66 2.62 -3.01 -8.39
N TRP A 67 2.71 -3.04 -9.70
CA TRP A 67 2.44 -4.24 -10.46
C TRP A 67 3.40 -4.41 -11.65
N THR A 68 3.58 -5.65 -12.05
CA THR A 68 4.40 -6.04 -13.20
C THR A 68 3.79 -7.27 -13.86
N THR A 69 3.71 -7.30 -15.18
CA THR A 69 3.32 -8.46 -16.00
C THR A 69 4.53 -8.98 -16.80
N GLU A 70 4.31 -9.75 -17.85
CA GLU A 70 5.37 -10.20 -18.74
C GLU A 70 5.93 -9.11 -19.67
N SER A 71 5.26 -7.96 -19.82
CA SER A 71 5.70 -6.85 -20.68
C SER A 71 5.42 -5.46 -20.13
N ASP A 72 4.55 -5.32 -19.13
CA ASP A 72 4.10 -4.02 -18.67
C ASP A 72 4.30 -3.93 -17.17
N SER A 73 4.48 -2.71 -16.66
CA SER A 73 4.56 -2.46 -15.23
C SER A 73 3.88 -1.15 -14.89
N GLY A 74 3.59 -0.91 -13.62
CA GLY A 74 3.07 0.39 -13.24
C GLY A 74 2.92 0.57 -11.76
N PHE A 75 2.49 1.78 -11.43
CA PHE A 75 1.99 2.11 -10.11
C PHE A 75 0.83 3.07 -10.25
N TYR A 76 -0.15 2.92 -9.37
CA TYR A 76 -1.11 3.98 -9.13
C TYR A 76 -1.61 3.96 -7.70
N SER A 77 -1.99 5.13 -7.20
CA SER A 77 -2.68 5.28 -5.93
C SER A 77 -4.01 5.99 -6.12
N VAL A 78 -5.00 5.61 -5.31
CA VAL A 78 -6.35 6.18 -5.31
C VAL A 78 -6.77 6.47 -3.89
N HIS A 79 -7.33 7.66 -3.68
CA HIS A 79 -7.89 8.05 -2.40
C HIS A 79 -9.34 8.46 -2.56
N GLU A 80 -10.19 7.93 -1.68
CA GLU A 80 -11.62 8.21 -1.65
C GLU A 80 -12.08 8.63 -0.26
N SER A 81 -13.06 9.53 -0.22
CA SER A 81 -13.73 9.92 1.01
C SER A 81 -14.49 8.75 1.64
N GLU A 82 -15.02 8.94 2.86
CA GLU A 82 -15.94 7.97 3.50
C GLU A 82 -17.16 7.64 2.61
N THR A 83 -17.52 8.51 1.65
CA THR A 83 -18.66 8.36 0.72
C THR A 83 -18.25 7.81 -0.66
N GLY A 84 -16.97 7.50 -0.89
CA GLY A 84 -16.47 6.99 -2.18
C GLY A 84 -16.11 8.07 -3.20
N GLU A 85 -15.96 9.33 -2.80
CA GLU A 85 -15.63 10.42 -3.71
C GLU A 85 -14.11 10.62 -3.81
N GLN A 86 -13.57 10.60 -5.04
CA GLN A 86 -12.17 10.91 -5.33
C GLN A 86 -11.96 12.43 -5.29
N LEU A 87 -11.52 12.95 -4.14
CA LEU A 87 -11.40 14.38 -3.88
C LEU A 87 -10.01 14.72 -3.35
N GLN A 88 -9.54 15.94 -3.62
CA GLN A 88 -8.30 16.41 -3.03
C GLN A 88 -8.50 16.53 -1.52
N MET A 89 -7.77 15.73 -0.76
CA MET A 89 -7.84 15.74 0.70
C MET A 89 -6.75 16.63 1.29
N ASN A 90 -7.04 17.18 2.47
CA ASN A 90 -6.06 17.93 3.26
C ASN A 90 -5.15 16.98 4.04
N ASP A 91 -4.54 16.03 3.32
CA ASP A 91 -3.58 15.05 3.83
C ASP A 91 -2.32 15.06 2.94
N VAL A 92 -1.18 14.67 3.51
CA VAL A 92 0.12 14.60 2.82
C VAL A 92 0.12 13.63 1.63
N PHE A 93 -0.84 12.72 1.60
CA PHE A 93 -1.09 11.83 0.48
C PHE A 93 -2.36 12.18 -0.31
N GLY A 94 -3.06 13.28 -0.03
CA GLY A 94 -4.44 13.53 -0.46
C GLY A 94 -4.72 13.73 -1.96
N THR A 95 -3.80 13.41 -2.88
CA THR A 95 -4.06 13.39 -4.33
C THR A 95 -5.11 12.31 -4.63
N PRO A 96 -6.20 12.60 -5.39
CA PRO A 96 -7.27 11.63 -5.62
C PRO A 96 -6.84 10.40 -6.42
N LEU A 97 -6.04 10.63 -7.46
CA LEU A 97 -5.47 9.62 -8.36
C LEU A 97 -4.10 10.11 -8.84
N GLU A 98 -3.11 9.24 -8.73
CA GLU A 98 -1.78 9.46 -9.28
C GLU A 98 -1.19 8.15 -9.80
N GLY A 99 -0.27 8.26 -10.75
CA GLY A 99 0.41 7.12 -11.35
C GLY A 99 -0.10 6.76 -12.73
N GLY A 100 0.31 5.59 -13.21
CA GLY A 100 0.24 5.22 -14.62
C GLY A 100 0.80 3.84 -14.91
N VAL A 101 1.04 3.62 -16.19
CA VAL A 101 1.59 2.38 -16.76
C VAL A 101 2.82 2.69 -17.58
N ASP A 102 3.83 1.85 -17.43
CA ASP A 102 5.04 1.76 -18.23
C ASP A 102 4.89 0.55 -19.18
N ILE A 103 4.92 0.79 -20.49
CA ILE A 103 4.74 -0.24 -21.53
C ILE A 103 6.11 -0.60 -22.10
N ASP A 104 6.65 -1.81 -21.85
CA ASP A 104 8.02 -2.16 -22.28
C ASP A 104 8.19 -2.06 -23.80
N ALA A 105 7.18 -2.50 -24.55
CA ALA A 105 7.26 -2.64 -26.00
C ALA A 105 7.46 -1.29 -26.71
N SER A 106 6.85 -0.22 -26.20
CA SER A 106 6.98 1.14 -26.72
C SER A 106 7.99 1.98 -25.93
N GLY A 107 8.30 1.61 -24.69
CA GLY A 107 9.03 2.45 -23.73
C GLY A 107 8.23 3.68 -23.30
N GLU A 108 6.92 3.66 -23.50
CA GLU A 108 6.01 4.76 -23.19
C GLU A 108 5.53 4.69 -21.74
N HIS A 109 5.29 5.85 -21.17
CA HIS A 109 4.62 6.00 -19.89
C HIS A 109 3.31 6.76 -20.09
N LEU A 110 2.20 6.21 -19.62
CA LEU A 110 0.87 6.84 -19.69
C LEU A 110 0.31 7.02 -18.28
N ASN A 111 -0.06 8.25 -17.93
CA ASN A 111 -0.74 8.52 -16.66
C ASN A 111 -2.18 8.03 -16.70
N PHE A 112 -2.68 7.52 -15.57
CA PHE A 112 -4.11 7.29 -15.38
C PHE A 112 -4.80 8.59 -14.95
N VAL A 113 -5.93 8.88 -15.58
CA VAL A 113 -6.73 10.09 -15.36
C VAL A 113 -8.11 9.80 -14.78
N LYS A 114 -8.52 8.53 -14.76
CA LYS A 114 -9.76 8.05 -14.12
C LYS A 114 -9.54 6.66 -13.55
N ALA A 115 -10.10 6.39 -12.37
CA ALA A 115 -10.10 5.08 -11.75
C ALA A 115 -11.50 4.74 -11.21
N GLU A 116 -11.97 3.53 -11.47
CA GLU A 116 -13.22 2.98 -10.92
C GLU A 116 -12.94 1.57 -10.41
N HIS A 117 -13.53 1.18 -9.29
CA HIS A 117 -13.27 -0.14 -8.70
C HIS A 117 -14.54 -0.88 -8.29
N GLU A 118 -14.42 -2.20 -8.26
CA GLU A 118 -15.32 -3.13 -7.60
C GLU A 118 -14.46 -4.07 -6.76
N MET A 119 -14.73 -4.15 -5.46
CA MET A 119 -13.98 -5.00 -4.53
C MET A 119 -14.93 -5.98 -3.83
N GLU A 120 -14.43 -7.20 -3.67
CA GLU A 120 -15.03 -8.22 -2.82
C GLU A 120 -14.16 -8.43 -1.59
N PHE A 121 -14.79 -8.60 -0.43
CA PHE A 121 -14.13 -8.86 0.84
C PHE A 121 -14.48 -10.24 1.38
N ILE A 122 -13.59 -10.83 2.17
CA ILE A 122 -13.89 -12.05 2.92
C ILE A 122 -14.96 -11.72 3.97
N GLU A 123 -16.03 -12.51 4.00
CA GLU A 123 -17.18 -12.30 4.90
C GLU A 123 -16.75 -12.10 6.35
N GLY A 124 -17.30 -11.06 7.01
CA GLY A 124 -16.99 -10.72 8.39
C GLY A 124 -15.64 -10.02 8.60
N THR A 125 -14.92 -9.69 7.53
CA THR A 125 -13.61 -9.02 7.61
C THR A 125 -13.51 -7.85 6.63
N ARG A 126 -12.43 -7.08 6.73
CA ARG A 126 -11.99 -6.08 5.74
C ARG A 126 -10.88 -6.59 4.81
N ILE A 127 -10.69 -7.91 4.75
CA ILE A 127 -9.64 -8.53 3.92
C ILE A 127 -10.13 -8.62 2.49
N LEU A 128 -9.36 -8.05 1.56
CA LEU A 128 -9.63 -8.12 0.13
C LEU A 128 -9.60 -9.58 -0.32
N LYS A 129 -10.70 -10.01 -0.93
CA LYS A 129 -10.82 -11.31 -1.61
C LYS A 129 -10.49 -11.15 -3.10
N GLN A 130 -10.96 -10.07 -3.73
CA GLN A 130 -10.68 -9.73 -5.11
C GLN A 130 -10.93 -8.24 -5.33
N GLY A 131 -10.13 -7.59 -6.16
CA GLY A 131 -10.37 -6.21 -6.60
C GLY A 131 -10.32 -6.10 -8.12
N VAL A 132 -11.29 -5.43 -8.74
CA VAL A 132 -11.29 -5.11 -10.16
C VAL A 132 -11.21 -3.60 -10.32
N TRP A 133 -10.17 -3.13 -11.00
CA TRP A 133 -9.96 -1.73 -11.32
C TRP A 133 -10.14 -1.47 -12.81
N ARG A 134 -10.83 -0.39 -13.13
CA ARG A 134 -10.98 0.15 -14.49
C ARG A 134 -10.31 1.50 -14.52
N LEU A 135 -9.22 1.60 -15.26
CA LEU A 135 -8.34 2.76 -15.31
C LEU A 135 -8.39 3.35 -16.71
N THR A 136 -8.65 4.64 -16.83
CA THR A 136 -8.56 5.36 -18.12
C THR A 136 -7.23 6.11 -18.16
N ASP A 137 -6.43 5.90 -19.20
CA ASP A 137 -5.19 6.63 -19.41
C ASP A 137 -5.42 8.02 -20.05
N GLU A 138 -4.37 8.84 -20.07
CA GLU A 138 -4.41 10.19 -20.65
C GLU A 138 -4.65 10.23 -22.17
N ALA A 139 -4.46 9.11 -22.88
CA ALA A 139 -4.80 8.95 -24.29
C ALA A 139 -6.25 8.45 -24.50
N GLY A 140 -6.99 8.18 -23.41
CA GLY A 140 -8.36 7.67 -23.44
C GLY A 140 -8.46 6.14 -23.57
N GLY A 141 -7.35 5.42 -23.46
CA GLY A 141 -7.32 3.96 -23.42
C GLY A 141 -7.87 3.43 -22.09
N LEU A 142 -8.57 2.31 -22.16
CA LEU A 142 -9.12 1.62 -20.99
C LEU A 142 -8.24 0.44 -20.62
N TRP A 143 -7.85 0.38 -19.36
CA TRP A 143 -7.12 -0.70 -18.72
C TRP A 143 -8.03 -1.35 -17.68
N VAL A 144 -8.09 -2.67 -17.66
CA VAL A 144 -8.83 -3.43 -16.66
C VAL A 144 -7.86 -4.31 -15.90
N GLN A 145 -7.78 -4.13 -14.59
CA GLN A 145 -6.90 -4.91 -13.73
C GLN A 145 -7.70 -5.70 -12.72
N THR A 146 -7.54 -7.02 -12.72
CA THR A 146 -8.13 -7.92 -11.73
C THR A 146 -7.04 -8.40 -10.78
N TYR A 147 -7.18 -8.09 -9.51
CA TYR A 147 -6.28 -8.47 -8.43
C TYR A 147 -6.88 -9.60 -7.61
N VAL A 148 -6.12 -10.67 -7.44
CA VAL A 148 -6.46 -11.79 -6.57
C VAL A 148 -5.35 -11.93 -5.53
N PRO A 149 -5.58 -11.48 -4.28
CA PRO A 149 -4.59 -11.61 -3.22
C PRO A 149 -4.21 -13.07 -2.94
N THR A 150 -2.92 -13.34 -2.88
CA THR A 150 -2.37 -14.65 -2.48
C THR A 150 -2.00 -14.69 -1.00
N SER A 151 -1.74 -13.53 -0.40
CA SER A 151 -1.46 -13.36 1.01
C SER A 151 -1.70 -11.92 1.44
N SER A 152 -2.06 -11.71 2.70
CA SER A 152 -2.05 -10.39 3.33
C SER A 152 -1.07 -10.32 4.48
N TRP A 153 -0.56 -9.13 4.75
CA TRP A 153 0.40 -8.86 5.82
C TRP A 153 0.25 -7.42 6.33
N HIS A 154 0.88 -7.14 7.47
CA HIS A 154 0.80 -5.84 8.11
C HIS A 154 2.19 -5.20 8.26
N PRO A 155 2.38 -3.91 7.90
CA PRO A 155 3.66 -3.21 8.01
C PRO A 155 4.13 -2.93 9.45
N LEU A 156 3.46 -3.47 10.47
CA LEU A 156 3.93 -3.36 11.86
C LEU A 156 5.32 -3.97 11.99
N THR A 157 5.58 -5.05 11.26
CA THR A 157 6.82 -5.83 11.31
C THR A 157 8.04 -5.06 10.81
N ILE A 158 7.84 -3.99 10.04
CA ILE A 158 8.89 -3.12 9.52
C ILE A 158 8.97 -1.79 10.28
N GLY A 159 8.26 -1.66 11.41
CA GLY A 159 8.43 -0.54 12.34
C GLY A 159 7.51 0.65 12.13
N TYR A 160 6.46 0.56 11.30
CA TYR A 160 5.59 1.72 11.01
C TYR A 160 4.77 2.22 12.21
N GLY A 161 4.54 1.37 13.22
CA GLY A 161 3.82 1.72 14.45
C GLY A 161 4.74 2.17 15.59
N ALA A 162 4.22 3.00 16.49
CA ALA A 162 4.82 3.18 17.81
C ALA A 162 4.84 1.82 18.54
N GLY A 163 5.92 1.49 19.26
CA GLY A 163 6.04 0.20 19.94
C GLY A 163 6.34 -0.99 19.02
N SER A 164 6.58 -0.78 17.73
CA SER A 164 6.85 -1.87 16.78
C SER A 164 8.28 -2.41 16.84
N PHE A 165 9.25 -1.61 17.32
CA PHE A 165 10.61 -2.09 17.59
C PHE A 165 10.73 -2.67 19.00
N LYS A 166 11.69 -3.59 19.21
CA LYS A 166 11.90 -4.28 20.51
C LYS A 166 12.24 -3.34 21.66
N ASP A 167 12.73 -2.14 21.37
CA ASP A 167 12.97 -1.08 22.36
C ASP A 167 11.71 -0.26 22.70
N GLY A 168 10.54 -0.62 22.16
CA GLY A 168 9.30 0.13 22.27
C GLY A 168 9.23 1.34 21.32
N GLY A 169 10.21 1.49 20.42
CA GLY A 169 10.30 2.55 19.43
C GLY A 169 9.46 2.31 18.18
N SER A 170 9.72 3.13 17.16
CA SER A 170 9.11 3.09 15.83
C SER A 170 10.18 3.35 14.78
N MET A 171 9.84 3.31 13.49
CA MET A 171 10.73 3.71 12.39
C MET A 171 11.23 5.16 12.50
N PHE A 172 10.63 5.95 13.40
CA PHE A 172 11.01 7.33 13.70
C PHE A 172 11.91 7.46 14.94
N THR A 173 12.15 6.38 15.67
CA THR A 173 13.08 6.37 16.81
C THR A 173 14.50 6.35 16.26
N TYR A 174 15.31 7.33 16.64
CA TYR A 174 16.72 7.30 16.31
C TYR A 174 17.42 6.26 17.19
N HIS A 175 17.83 5.15 16.57
CA HIS A 175 18.48 4.05 17.29
C HIS A 175 20.00 4.22 17.47
N GLY A 176 20.59 5.36 17.08
CA GLY A 176 22.01 5.68 17.31
C GLY A 176 22.85 5.86 16.05
N VAL A 177 24.08 6.37 16.24
CA VAL A 177 25.07 6.68 15.17
C VAL A 177 25.89 5.46 14.72
N GLU A 178 25.84 4.35 15.47
CA GLU A 178 26.75 3.21 15.30
C GLU A 178 26.07 2.02 14.64
N GLY A 179 25.78 2.13 13.35
CA GLY A 179 25.52 0.98 12.48
C GLY A 179 24.08 0.77 12.00
N LEU A 180 23.93 -0.18 11.07
CA LEU A 180 22.63 -0.64 10.58
C LEU A 180 21.89 -1.34 11.73
N VAL A 181 20.72 -0.84 12.12
CA VAL A 181 19.83 -1.54 13.03
C VAL A 181 19.01 -2.55 12.23
N GLN A 182 19.09 -3.82 12.62
CA GLN A 182 18.34 -4.90 12.02
C GLN A 182 17.58 -5.65 13.10
N GLU A 183 16.26 -5.69 12.98
CA GLU A 183 15.38 -6.55 13.76
C GLU A 183 14.56 -7.41 12.81
N TRP A 184 14.12 -8.55 13.31
CA TRP A 184 13.17 -9.41 12.62
C TRP A 184 12.26 -10.04 13.66
N ASP A 185 11.02 -10.27 13.23
CA ASP A 185 9.97 -10.90 14.00
C ASP A 185 9.12 -11.75 13.06
N ASP A 186 8.54 -12.81 13.61
CA ASP A 186 7.60 -13.68 12.91
C ASP A 186 6.20 -13.47 13.52
N PHE A 187 5.21 -13.20 12.67
CA PHE A 187 3.83 -13.02 13.06
C PHE A 187 2.93 -13.96 12.28
N ASP A 188 1.88 -14.46 12.95
CA ASP A 188 0.84 -15.27 12.31
C ASP A 188 -0.40 -14.42 12.06
N PHE A 189 -0.65 -14.10 10.79
CA PHE A 189 -1.82 -13.35 10.33
C PHE A 189 -2.88 -14.26 9.68
N SER A 190 -2.83 -15.57 9.92
CA SER A 190 -3.76 -16.54 9.30
C SER A 190 -5.20 -16.39 9.78
N THR A 191 -5.41 -15.80 10.96
CA THR A 191 -6.73 -15.47 11.50
C THR A 191 -6.86 -13.94 11.61
N GLN A 192 -7.86 -13.37 10.96
CA GLN A 192 -8.12 -11.92 10.97
C GLN A 192 -9.62 -11.65 11.17
N PRO A 193 -9.99 -10.58 11.89
CA PRO A 193 -9.09 -9.64 12.55
C PRO A 193 -8.32 -10.23 13.73
N TYR A 194 -7.21 -9.60 14.10
CA TYR A 194 -6.38 -10.00 15.24
C TYR A 194 -6.09 -8.81 16.18
N ASP A 195 -5.81 -9.13 17.45
CA ASP A 195 -5.26 -8.18 18.41
C ASP A 195 -3.73 -8.33 18.43
N HIS A 196 -3.00 -7.21 18.40
CA HIS A 196 -1.54 -7.20 18.42
C HIS A 196 -1.03 -6.39 19.62
N THR A 197 -0.23 -7.04 20.47
CA THR A 197 0.48 -6.38 21.56
C THR A 197 1.86 -5.94 21.09
N MET A 198 2.08 -4.63 21.09
CA MET A 198 3.35 -3.98 20.78
C MET A 198 4.36 -4.17 21.91
N TYR A 199 5.64 -3.95 21.62
CA TYR A 199 6.73 -4.09 22.61
C TYR A 199 6.67 -3.07 23.75
N ASN A 200 5.99 -1.94 23.55
CA ASN A 200 5.71 -0.98 24.62
C ASN A 200 4.53 -1.39 25.53
N GLY A 201 3.86 -2.51 25.23
CA GLY A 201 2.71 -3.03 25.97
C GLY A 201 1.34 -2.55 25.48
N ASP A 202 1.29 -1.63 24.52
CA ASP A 202 0.03 -1.18 23.92
C ASP A 202 -0.59 -2.30 23.07
N VAL A 203 -1.92 -2.31 22.97
CA VAL A 203 -2.67 -3.31 22.20
C VAL A 203 -3.43 -2.64 21.07
N MET A 204 -3.08 -2.95 19.83
CA MET A 204 -3.93 -2.67 18.67
C MET A 204 -4.98 -3.77 18.57
N LYS A 205 -6.26 -3.40 18.57
CA LYS A 205 -7.37 -4.36 18.54
C LYS A 205 -8.01 -4.44 17.17
N GLY A 206 -8.53 -5.62 16.82
CA GLY A 206 -9.37 -5.79 15.65
C GLY A 206 -8.68 -5.48 14.32
N VAL A 207 -7.38 -5.67 14.25
CA VAL A 207 -6.53 -5.28 13.12
C VAL A 207 -6.76 -6.20 11.94
N HIS A 208 -6.88 -5.62 10.76
CA HIS A 208 -6.83 -6.30 9.48
C HIS A 208 -5.55 -5.91 8.74
N SER A 209 -4.95 -6.86 8.06
CA SER A 209 -3.76 -6.66 7.22
C SER A 209 -4.12 -5.80 6.01
N PRO A 210 -3.52 -4.60 5.87
CA PRO A 210 -3.84 -3.70 4.78
C PRO A 210 -2.97 -3.94 3.54
N GLU A 211 -1.93 -4.77 3.62
CA GLU A 211 -1.03 -4.99 2.50
C GLU A 211 -1.14 -6.41 1.97
N TYR A 212 -0.98 -6.57 0.65
CA TYR A 212 -1.22 -7.82 -0.05
C TYR A 212 -0.13 -8.08 -1.08
N LEU A 213 0.25 -9.35 -1.20
CA LEU A 213 0.79 -9.87 -2.44
C LEU A 213 -0.39 -10.44 -3.23
N ALA A 214 -0.44 -10.15 -4.52
CA ALA A 214 -1.52 -10.56 -5.39
C ALA A 214 -1.01 -11.02 -6.76
N GLU A 215 -1.75 -11.93 -7.36
CA GLU A 215 -1.74 -12.08 -8.82
C GLU A 215 -2.54 -10.92 -9.41
N VAL A 216 -2.07 -10.37 -10.54
CA VAL A 216 -2.79 -9.35 -11.30
C VAL A 216 -2.96 -9.82 -12.74
N THR A 217 -4.17 -9.71 -13.25
CA THR A 217 -4.47 -9.83 -14.68
C THR A 217 -4.79 -8.46 -15.22
N THR A 218 -4.00 -7.96 -16.17
CA THR A 218 -4.16 -6.66 -16.82
C THR A 218 -4.61 -6.87 -18.26
N VAL A 219 -5.73 -6.26 -18.63
CA VAL A 219 -6.20 -6.15 -20.02
C VAL A 219 -6.04 -4.72 -20.47
N GLY A 220 -5.15 -4.49 -21.45
CA GLY A 220 -4.88 -3.17 -21.99
C GLY A 220 -5.89 -2.72 -23.05
N PRO A 221 -5.75 -1.48 -23.58
CA PRO A 221 -6.63 -0.93 -24.62
C PRO A 221 -6.62 -1.72 -25.94
N ASP A 222 -5.56 -2.48 -26.20
CA ASP A 222 -5.41 -3.38 -27.34
C ASP A 222 -6.14 -4.73 -27.15
N GLY A 223 -6.68 -4.98 -25.96
CA GLY A 223 -7.38 -6.21 -25.59
C GLY A 223 -6.45 -7.37 -25.28
N ILE A 224 -5.13 -7.17 -25.21
CA ILE A 224 -4.19 -8.21 -24.79
C ILE A 224 -4.31 -8.37 -23.27
N GLU A 225 -4.43 -9.63 -22.85
CA GLU A 225 -4.44 -10.02 -21.45
C GLU A 225 -3.04 -10.45 -21.02
N LEU A 226 -2.55 -9.83 -19.95
CA LEU A 226 -1.23 -10.08 -19.37
C LEU A 226 -1.39 -10.44 -17.89
N VAL A 227 -0.74 -11.52 -17.46
CA VAL A 227 -0.76 -11.97 -16.07
C VAL A 227 0.56 -11.65 -15.40
N GLY A 228 0.51 -11.28 -14.14
CA GLY A 228 1.66 -10.83 -13.38
C GLY A 228 1.47 -10.85 -11.87
N SER A 229 2.32 -10.10 -11.19
CA SER A 229 2.31 -9.96 -9.73
C SER A 229 2.11 -8.51 -9.33
N ALA A 230 1.48 -8.31 -8.18
CA ALA A 230 1.32 -6.99 -7.58
C ALA A 230 1.56 -7.01 -6.07
N HIS A 231 2.08 -5.89 -5.58
CA HIS A 231 1.94 -5.46 -4.20
C HIS A 231 0.77 -4.48 -4.15
N ILE A 232 -0.17 -4.69 -3.24
CA ILE A 232 -1.29 -3.77 -2.99
C ILE A 232 -1.24 -3.26 -1.54
N GLU A 233 -1.38 -1.95 -1.35
CA GLU A 233 -1.81 -1.33 -0.11
C GLU A 233 -3.30 -1.01 -0.23
N LEU A 234 -4.14 -1.55 0.66
CA LEU A 234 -5.56 -1.20 0.81
C LEU A 234 -5.84 -0.88 2.28
N PHE A 235 -5.95 0.40 2.56
CA PHE A 235 -6.30 0.91 3.88
C PHE A 235 -7.77 1.35 3.90
N ILE A 236 -8.59 0.64 4.67
CA ILE A 236 -9.96 1.02 5.02
C ILE A 236 -10.08 0.94 6.55
N HIS A 237 -9.58 1.98 7.23
CA HIS A 237 -9.45 2.00 8.69
C HIS A 237 -10.66 2.53 9.44
N ALA A 238 -11.59 3.15 8.73
CA ALA A 238 -12.77 3.77 9.29
C ALA A 238 -13.97 3.48 8.39
N LYS A 239 -15.05 4.24 8.60
CA LYS A 239 -16.22 4.26 7.74
C LYS A 239 -15.87 4.36 6.25
N TYR A 240 -16.49 3.51 5.44
CA TYR A 240 -16.46 3.57 3.97
C TYR A 240 -17.75 3.01 3.38
N ASP A 241 -18.63 3.92 2.97
CA ASP A 241 -20.00 3.67 2.50
C ASP A 241 -20.09 2.72 1.28
N PRO A 242 -19.20 2.79 0.26
CA PRO A 242 -19.31 1.95 -0.93
C PRO A 242 -19.39 0.44 -0.67
N TYR A 243 -18.80 -0.02 0.45
CA TYR A 243 -18.81 -1.42 0.86
C TYR A 243 -19.50 -1.66 2.22
N GLY A 244 -20.20 -0.66 2.75
CA GLY A 244 -20.99 -0.79 3.99
C GLY A 244 -20.15 -0.92 5.27
N PHE A 245 -18.92 -0.41 5.28
CA PHE A 245 -18.10 -0.35 6.48
C PHE A 245 -18.49 0.87 7.31
N GLU A 246 -18.94 0.69 8.55
CA GLU A 246 -19.54 1.76 9.36
C GLU A 246 -18.58 2.39 10.39
N ASP A 247 -17.51 1.68 10.78
CA ASP A 247 -16.62 2.03 11.89
C ASP A 247 -15.15 2.24 11.52
#